data_AF-A0A497QP29-F1
#
_entry.id   AF-A0A497QP29-F1
#
_cell.length_a   1.000
_cell.length_b   1.000
_cell.length_c   1.000
_cell.angle_alpha   90.00
_cell.angle_beta   90.00
_cell.angle_gamma   90.00
#
_symmetry.space_group_name_H-M   'P 1'
#
loop_
_entity.id
_entity.type
_entity.pdbx_description
1 polymer ?
#
loop_
_entity_poly.entity_id
_entity_poly.type
_entity_poly.pdbx_seq_one_letter_code
_entity_poly.pdbx_strand_id
1 'polypeptide(L)'
;MIRRLVLDILKPFDPEINIVATELINRCKNSNDVSVNITVYEVDKLTTTCKVIIEGTHLDYDEIQEILISMNCVIHSLDQVVAGSKLVEDIDTPLD
;
A
#
# COMPACT_ATOMS: atom_id res chain seq x y z
N MET A 1 2.28 15.20 -7.29
CA MET A 1 1.35 14.08 -7.54
C MET A 1 2.06 12.78 -7.20
N ILE A 2 1.47 11.97 -6.32
CA ILE A 2 1.99 10.66 -5.95
C ILE A 2 1.57 9.64 -7.03
N ARG A 3 2.48 8.72 -7.34
CA ARG A 3 2.33 7.68 -8.39
C ARG A 3 2.44 6.27 -7.82
N ARG A 4 3.30 6.06 -6.83
CA ARG A 4 3.46 4.78 -6.14
C ARG A 4 3.65 5.00 -4.65
N LEU A 5 3.03 4.14 -3.85
CA LEU A 5 3.26 4.00 -2.42
C LEU A 5 3.61 2.55 -2.13
N VAL A 6 4.61 2.33 -1.29
CA VAL A 6 4.93 1.02 -0.71
C VAL A 6 4.79 1.13 0.79
N LEU A 7 3.88 0.35 1.34
CA LEU A 7 3.50 0.37 2.75
C LEU A 7 3.82 -0.98 3.36
N ASP A 8 4.43 -0.97 4.55
CA ASP A 8 4.41 -2.13 5.44
C ASP A 8 3.21 -1.98 6.37
N ILE A 9 2.33 -2.98 6.38
CA ILE A 9 1.13 -2.99 7.20
C ILE A 9 1.05 -4.24 8.06
N LEU A 10 0.50 -4.08 9.25
CA LEU A 10 0.07 -5.17 10.10
C LEU A 10 -1.45 -5.29 10.02
N LYS A 11 -1.92 -6.45 9.61
CA LYS A 11 -3.34 -6.78 9.47
C LYS A 11 -3.74 -7.83 10.51
N PRO A 12 -4.93 -7.75 11.15
CA PRO A 12 -5.51 -8.89 11.85
C PRO A 12 -5.76 -10.08 10.90
N PHE A 13 -6.10 -11.26 11.41
CA PHE A 13 -6.38 -12.43 10.54
C PHE A 13 -7.48 -12.16 9.49
N ASP A 14 -8.50 -11.38 9.85
CA ASP A 14 -9.61 -10.96 8.98
C ASP A 14 -9.64 -9.42 8.85
N PRO A 15 -9.83 -8.81 7.67
CA PRO A 15 -10.23 -9.43 6.39
C PRO A 15 -9.07 -10.08 5.61
N GLU A 16 -9.38 -10.98 4.67
CA GLU A 16 -8.39 -11.60 3.77
C GLU A 16 -7.72 -10.59 2.81
N ILE A 17 -6.50 -10.89 2.34
CA ILE A 17 -5.71 -9.93 1.53
C ILE A 17 -6.39 -9.54 0.21
N ASN A 18 -7.18 -10.43 -0.40
CA ASN A 18 -7.91 -10.12 -1.63
C ASN A 18 -9.04 -9.11 -1.37
N ILE A 19 -9.63 -9.11 -0.19
CA ILE A 19 -10.65 -8.13 0.22
C ILE A 19 -9.99 -6.78 0.39
N VAL A 20 -8.86 -6.72 1.11
CA VAL A 20 -8.09 -5.47 1.28
C VAL A 20 -7.71 -4.85 -0.06
N ALA A 21 -7.20 -5.65 -1.00
CA ALA A 21 -6.83 -5.19 -2.33
C ALA A 21 -8.05 -4.65 -3.12
N THR A 22 -9.17 -5.36 -3.07
CA THR A 22 -10.40 -4.98 -3.79
C THR A 22 -11.03 -3.73 -3.20
N GLU A 23 -11.05 -3.60 -1.87
CA GLU A 23 -11.58 -2.41 -1.17
C GLU A 23 -10.73 -1.17 -1.43
N LEU A 24 -9.40 -1.29 -1.46
CA LEU A 24 -8.52 -0.19 -1.84
C LEU A 24 -8.87 0.34 -3.23
N ILE A 25 -9.05 -0.54 -4.22
CA ILE A 25 -9.40 -0.13 -5.60
C ILE A 25 -10.81 0.48 -5.64
N ASN A 26 -11.78 -0.10 -4.94
CA ASN A 26 -13.18 0.36 -4.98
C ASN A 26 -13.41 1.70 -4.27
N ARG A 27 -12.62 1.99 -3.23
CA ARG A 27 -12.83 3.15 -2.35
C ARG A 27 -11.89 4.31 -2.63
N CYS A 28 -10.77 4.11 -3.32
CA CYS A 28 -9.90 5.21 -3.76
C CYS A 28 -10.55 6.01 -4.89
N LYS A 29 -11.35 7.03 -4.54
CA LYS A 29 -12.11 7.83 -5.51
C LYS A 29 -11.34 9.07 -5.99
N ASN A 30 -10.37 9.53 -5.20
CA ASN A 30 -9.56 10.70 -5.54
C ASN A 30 -8.37 10.34 -6.46
N SER A 31 -8.16 9.05 -6.69
CA SER A 31 -7.06 8.48 -7.46
C SER A 31 -7.56 7.84 -8.76
N ASN A 32 -6.76 7.87 -9.84
CA ASN A 32 -7.12 7.18 -11.10
C ASN A 32 -6.15 6.04 -11.41
N ASP A 33 -6.62 5.06 -12.17
CA ASP A 33 -5.85 3.88 -12.64
C ASP A 33 -5.16 3.13 -11.49
N VAL A 34 -5.85 3.03 -10.34
CA VAL A 34 -5.31 2.42 -9.12
C VAL A 34 -5.14 0.91 -9.31
N SER A 35 -3.92 0.44 -9.06
CA SER A 35 -3.54 -0.97 -9.04
C SER A 35 -2.88 -1.29 -7.70
N VAL A 36 -3.19 -2.46 -7.14
CA VAL A 36 -2.71 -2.87 -5.83
C VAL A 36 -2.07 -4.24 -5.91
N ASN A 37 -0.88 -4.36 -5.32
CA ASN A 37 -0.22 -5.63 -5.05
C ASN A 37 -0.06 -5.78 -3.53
N ILE A 38 -0.48 -6.93 -2.99
CA ILE A 38 -0.30 -7.25 -1.58
C ILE A 38 0.49 -8.55 -1.48
N THR A 39 1.61 -8.50 -0.78
CA THR A 39 2.46 -9.66 -0.51
C THR A 39 2.53 -9.90 0.99
N VAL A 40 2.19 -11.10 1.43
CA VAL A 40 2.33 -11.53 2.83
C VAL A 40 3.78 -11.89 3.09
N TYR A 41 4.39 -11.31 4.11
CA TYR A 41 5.75 -11.63 4.54
C TYR A 41 5.77 -12.59 5.72
N GLU A 42 4.94 -12.31 6.73
CA GLU A 42 4.93 -13.08 7.96
C GLU A 42 3.51 -13.30 8.45
N VAL A 43 3.25 -14.50 8.95
CA VAL A 43 1.97 -14.90 9.53
C VAL A 43 2.22 -15.31 10.97
N ASP A 44 1.72 -14.51 11.89
CA ASP A 44 1.68 -14.80 13.32
C ASP A 44 0.33 -15.43 13.72
N LYS A 45 0.16 -15.74 15.00
CA LYS A 45 -1.06 -16.41 15.51
C LYS A 45 -2.37 -15.71 15.12
N LEU A 46 -2.40 -14.38 15.12
CA LEU A 46 -3.61 -13.57 14.86
C LEU A 46 -3.36 -12.35 13.97
N THR A 47 -2.11 -12.15 13.55
CA THR A 47 -1.68 -10.98 12.78
C THR A 47 -0.88 -11.43 11.57
N THR A 48 -0.93 -10.63 10.53
CA THR A 48 -0.20 -10.87 9.29
C THR A 48 0.50 -9.59 8.89
N THR A 49 1.80 -9.67 8.70
CA THR A 49 2.62 -8.58 8.18
C THR A 49 2.60 -8.68 6.66
N CYS A 50 2.16 -7.61 6.01
CA CYS A 50 1.98 -7.54 4.57
C CYS A 50 2.63 -6.28 4.02
N LYS A 51 3.26 -6.40 2.85
CA LYS A 51 3.59 -5.22 2.04
C LYS A 51 2.53 -4.97 1.01
N VAL A 52 2.07 -3.73 0.99
CA VAL A 52 1.07 -3.21 0.06
C VAL A 52 1.76 -2.22 -0.86
N ILE A 53 1.77 -2.52 -2.16
CA ILE A 53 2.25 -1.63 -3.21
C ILE A 53 1.02 -1.10 -3.93
N ILE A 54 0.87 0.22 -3.97
CA ILE A 54 -0.23 0.89 -4.64
C ILE A 54 0.37 1.75 -5.73
N GLU A 55 -0.07 1.55 -6.96
CA GLU A 55 0.29 2.36 -8.11
C GLU A 55 -0.95 3.04 -8.68
N GLY A 56 -0.78 4.24 -9.19
CA GLY A 56 -1.86 4.95 -9.86
C GLY A 56 -1.46 6.36 -10.23
N THR A 57 -2.46 7.20 -10.48
CA THR A 57 -2.26 8.62 -10.78
C THR A 57 -2.98 9.45 -9.74
N HIS A 58 -2.29 10.47 -9.22
CA HIS A 58 -2.83 11.36 -8.20
C HIS A 58 -3.22 10.64 -6.90
N LEU A 59 -2.41 9.66 -6.48
CA LEU A 59 -2.69 8.89 -5.26
C LEU A 59 -2.85 9.80 -4.04
N ASP A 60 -3.95 9.63 -3.33
CA ASP A 60 -4.27 10.32 -2.08
C ASP A 60 -3.91 9.41 -0.90
N TYR A 61 -2.80 9.72 -0.24
CA TYR A 61 -2.30 8.91 0.88
C TYR A 61 -3.26 8.92 2.06
N ASP A 62 -3.93 10.05 2.34
CA ASP A 62 -4.84 10.16 3.47
C ASP A 62 -6.08 9.29 3.22
N GLU A 63 -6.63 9.29 2.00
CA GLU A 63 -7.72 8.40 1.59
C GLU A 63 -7.33 6.91 1.74
N ILE A 64 -6.15 6.54 1.24
CA ILE A 64 -5.61 5.16 1.34
C ILE A 64 -5.46 4.75 2.80
N GLN A 65 -4.91 5.63 3.63
CA GLN A 65 -4.71 5.39 5.05
C GLN A 65 -6.05 5.19 5.77
N GLU A 66 -7.06 6.01 5.49
CA GLU A 66 -8.40 5.87 6.06
C GLU A 66 -9.05 4.53 5.68
N ILE A 67 -8.90 4.09 4.41
CA ILE A 67 -9.40 2.80 3.95
C ILE A 67 -8.75 1.66 4.73
N LEU A 68 -7.42 1.65 4.83
CA LEU A 68 -6.67 0.62 5.58
C LEU A 68 -7.08 0.57 7.06
N ILE A 69 -7.16 1.72 7.73
CA ILE A 69 -7.57 1.81 9.14
C ILE A 69 -9.00 1.29 9.33
N SER A 70 -9.92 1.59 8.39
CA SER A 70 -11.30 1.10 8.44
C SER A 70 -11.43 -0.43 8.30
N MET A 71 -10.40 -1.09 7.77
CA MET A 71 -10.27 -2.55 7.69
C MET A 71 -9.39 -3.11 8.82
N ASN A 72 -9.23 -2.36 9.91
CA ASN A 72 -8.41 -2.72 11.07
C ASN A 72 -6.92 -2.95 10.75
N CYS A 73 -6.42 -2.47 9.61
CA CYS A 73 -5.00 -2.52 9.28
C CYS A 73 -4.26 -1.37 9.98
N VAL A 74 -3.02 -1.62 10.39
CA VAL A 74 -2.11 -0.62 10.95
C VAL A 74 -0.95 -0.43 9.99
N ILE A 75 -0.68 0.80 9.57
CA ILE A 75 0.52 1.11 8.78
C ILE A 75 1.72 1.17 9.74
N HIS A 76 2.69 0.29 9.54
CA HIS A 76 3.94 0.27 10.31
C HIS A 76 4.94 1.28 9.74
N SER A 77 5.11 1.27 8.42
CA SER A 77 6.02 2.19 7.72
C SER A 77 5.54 2.48 6.30
N LEU A 78 5.94 3.67 5.82
CA LEU A 78 5.89 4.05 4.42
C LEU A 78 7.28 3.84 3.84
N ASP A 79 7.50 2.66 3.28
CA ASP A 79 8.81 2.20 2.80
C ASP A 79 9.30 2.96 1.57
N GLN A 80 8.38 3.34 0.68
CA GLN A 80 8.72 4.03 -0.57
C GLN A 80 7.59 4.95 -1.01
N VAL A 81 7.97 6.11 -1.56
CA VAL A 81 7.06 7.04 -2.24
C VAL A 81 7.68 7.41 -3.58
N VAL A 82 6.90 7.27 -4.65
CA VAL A 82 7.28 7.77 -5.98
C VAL A 82 6.30 8.86 -6.38
N ALA A 83 6.81 10.04 -6.69
CA ALA A 83 6.02 11.20 -7.09
C ALA A 83 6.57 11.86 -8.36
N GLY A 84 5.68 12.38 -9.20
CA GLY A 84 6.04 13.06 -10.44
C GLY A 84 5.33 12.51 -11.67
N SER A 85 5.83 12.89 -12.86
CA SER A 85 5.27 12.52 -14.17
C SER A 85 5.67 11.14 -14.66
N LYS A 86 6.68 10.53 -14.05
CA LYS A 86 7.19 9.20 -14.38
C LYS A 86 7.47 8.44 -13.09
N LEU A 87 7.45 7.11 -13.16
CA LEU A 87 7.95 6.26 -12.09
C LEU A 87 9.48 6.36 -12.08
N VAL A 88 10.02 6.81 -10.95
CA VAL A 88 11.47 6.81 -10.69
C VAL A 88 11.72 5.58 -9.85
N GLU A 89 12.39 4.59 -10.45
CA GLU A 89 12.78 3.38 -9.74
C GLU A 89 13.95 3.68 -8.80
N ASP A 90 14.00 2.95 -7.69
CA ASP A 90 15.15 2.99 -6.81
C ASP A 90 16.35 2.40 -7.54
N ILE A 91 17.47 3.12 -7.51
CA ILE A 91 18.71 2.69 -8.13
C ILE A 91 19.65 2.33 -7.00
N ASP A 92 20.01 1.04 -6.93
CA ASP A 92 21.07 0.56 -6.04
C ASP A 92 22.33 1.38 -6.30
N THR A 93 22.60 2.31 -5.38
CA THR A 93 23.87 3.03 -5.35
C THR A 93 24.82 2.20 -4.51
N PRO A 94 25.99 1.80 -5.06
CA PRO A 94 27.00 1.15 -4.25
C PRO A 94 27.33 2.07 -3.08
N LEU A 95 27.08 1.60 -1.86
CA LEU A 95 27.65 2.20 -0.66
C LEU A 95 29.11 1.75 -0.61
N ASP A 96 30.02 2.62 -1.07
CA ASP A 96 31.45 2.51 -0.78
C ASP A 96 31.72 2.72 0.72
#